data_AF-A6EL43-F1
#
_entry.id   AF-A6EL43-F1
#
_cell.length_a   1.000
_cell.length_b   1.000
_cell.length_c   1.000
_cell.angle_alpha   90.00
_cell.angle_beta   90.00
_cell.angle_gamma   90.00
#
_symmetry.space_group_name_H-M   'P 1'
#
loop_
_entity.id
_entity.type
_entity.pdbx_description
1 polymer ?
#
loop_
_entity_poly.entity_id
_entity_poly.type
_entity_poly.pdbx_seq_one_letter_code
_entity_poly.pdbx_strand_id
1 'polypeptide(L)'
;MPEDELPFIELESENTVTFFPENLITSNAGSLCTNSHLSGNPTSGIYNLTSATYTSDDCFPFDDYEFAFTQTDSILVISYPYNGISEAKFKKIADLEE
;
A
#
# COMPACT_ATOMS: atom_id res chain seq x y z
N MET A 1 -17.99 -13.99 -11.34
CA MET A 1 -17.13 -13.46 -10.28
C MET A 1 -17.25 -14.43 -9.12
N PRO A 2 -16.16 -14.89 -8.51
CA PRO A 2 -16.26 -15.64 -7.26
C PRO A 2 -17.04 -14.77 -6.26
N GLU A 3 -17.97 -15.37 -5.53
CA GLU A 3 -18.98 -14.65 -4.74
C GLU A 3 -18.39 -13.86 -3.55
N ASP A 4 -17.07 -13.96 -3.31
CA ASP A 4 -16.36 -13.41 -2.16
C ASP A 4 -15.38 -12.26 -2.49
N GLU A 5 -15.18 -11.88 -3.75
CA GLU A 5 -14.30 -10.76 -4.12
C GLU A 5 -15.07 -9.45 -4.19
N LEU A 6 -14.76 -8.52 -3.28
CA LEU A 6 -15.29 -7.16 -3.32
C LEU A 6 -14.60 -6.34 -4.43
N PRO A 7 -15.36 -5.53 -5.19
CA PRO A 7 -14.76 -4.67 -6.21
C PRO A 7 -13.92 -3.56 -5.57
N PHE A 8 -12.89 -3.11 -6.29
CA PHE A 8 -12.17 -1.88 -5.92
C PHE A 8 -13.13 -0.68 -6.04
N ILE A 9 -13.14 0.16 -5.02
CA ILE A 9 -13.86 1.43 -5.02
C ILE A 9 -12.84 2.54 -5.30
N GLU A 10 -13.07 3.31 -6.36
CA GLU A 10 -12.23 4.45 -6.69
C GLU A 10 -12.47 5.60 -5.70
N LEU A 11 -11.37 6.22 -5.26
CA LEU A 11 -11.40 7.36 -4.35
C LEU A 11 -10.34 8.37 -4.78
N GLU A 12 -10.73 9.64 -4.87
CA GLU A 12 -9.77 10.74 -4.99
C GLU A 12 -9.01 10.91 -3.66
N SER A 13 -7.69 10.80 -3.70
CA SER A 13 -6.83 10.91 -2.52
C SER A 13 -5.55 11.65 -2.87
N GLU A 14 -5.13 12.56 -2.01
CA GLU A 14 -3.80 13.16 -2.06
C GLU A 14 -2.71 12.19 -1.54
N ASN A 15 -3.11 11.00 -1.07
CA ASN A 15 -2.18 10.00 -0.58
C ASN A 15 -1.36 9.38 -1.71
N THR A 16 -0.05 9.47 -1.60
CA THR A 16 0.94 8.90 -2.50
C THR A 16 1.82 7.94 -1.72
N VAL A 17 2.13 6.81 -2.33
CA VAL A 17 3.10 5.84 -1.82
C VAL A 17 4.34 5.95 -2.68
N THR A 18 5.47 6.28 -2.06
CA THR A 18 6.75 6.52 -2.75
C THR A 18 7.77 5.48 -2.34
N PHE A 19 8.43 4.88 -3.34
CA PHE A 19 9.57 3.98 -3.18
C PHE A 19 10.84 4.77 -3.48
N PHE A 20 11.64 5.03 -2.46
CA PHE A 20 12.92 5.73 -2.59
C PHE A 20 14.07 4.75 -2.89
N PRO A 21 15.18 5.25 -3.48
CA PRO A 21 16.45 4.52 -3.42
C PRO A 21 16.82 4.27 -1.95
N GLU A 22 17.58 3.20 -1.67
CA GLU A 22 17.91 2.73 -0.31
C GLU A 22 16.81 1.94 0.41
N ASN A 23 15.91 1.30 -0.36
CA ASN A 23 14.89 0.38 0.17
C ASN A 23 13.87 1.06 1.11
N LEU A 24 13.68 2.38 1.04
CA LEU A 24 12.70 3.11 1.87
C LEU A 24 11.37 3.29 1.13
N ILE A 25 10.26 2.95 1.79
CA ILE A 25 8.89 3.24 1.32
C ILE A 25 8.23 4.23 2.28
N THR A 26 7.50 5.21 1.75
CA THR A 26 6.75 6.17 2.58
C THR A 26 5.37 6.46 2.01
N SER A 27 4.42 6.79 2.87
CA SER A 27 3.17 7.45 2.52
C SER A 27 3.20 8.92 2.95
N ASN A 28 2.53 9.82 2.22
CA ASN A 28 2.50 11.26 2.54
C ASN A 28 1.27 11.70 3.37
N ALA A 29 0.16 10.95 3.33
CA ALA A 29 -1.11 11.36 3.95
C ALA A 29 -1.93 10.20 4.56
N GLY A 30 -1.73 8.97 4.09
CA GLY A 30 -2.34 7.76 4.65
C GLY A 30 -1.30 6.92 5.39
N SER A 31 -1.75 5.83 6.03
CA SER A 31 -0.84 4.85 6.64
C SER A 31 -0.57 3.70 5.65
N LEU A 32 0.66 3.19 5.63
CA LEU A 32 1.05 1.96 4.94
C LEU A 32 0.59 0.70 5.71
N CYS A 33 -0.05 0.83 6.87
CA CYS A 33 -0.39 -0.30 7.73
C CYS A 33 -1.81 -0.82 7.48
N THR A 34 -2.61 -0.07 6.72
CA THR A 34 -4.01 -0.36 6.48
C THR A 34 -4.47 0.22 5.15
N ASN A 35 -5.46 -0.40 4.53
CA ASN A 35 -6.18 0.18 3.40
C ASN A 35 -7.34 1.10 3.83
N SER A 36 -7.44 1.46 5.10
CA SER A 36 -8.47 2.38 5.57
C SER A 36 -8.34 3.74 4.90
N HIS A 37 -9.44 4.23 4.34
CA HIS A 37 -9.55 5.58 3.78
C HIS A 37 -9.52 6.68 4.86
N LEU A 38 -9.56 6.32 6.14
CA LEU A 38 -9.46 7.28 7.23
C LEU A 38 -8.03 7.84 7.22
N SER A 39 -7.92 9.17 7.25
CA SER A 39 -6.65 9.88 7.34
C SER A 39 -5.78 9.27 8.45
N GLY A 40 -4.71 8.60 8.04
CA GLY A 40 -3.71 8.05 8.95
C GLY A 40 -2.58 9.05 9.15
N ASN A 41 -1.73 8.79 10.14
CA ASN A 41 -0.43 9.45 10.13
C ASN A 41 0.40 8.88 8.97
N PRO A 42 1.17 9.72 8.26
CA PRO A 42 2.20 9.25 7.33
C PRO A 42 3.08 8.22 8.02
N THR A 43 3.41 7.14 7.32
CA THR A 43 4.26 6.07 7.83
C THR A 43 5.38 5.77 6.86
N SER A 44 6.46 5.23 7.38
CA SER A 44 7.63 4.82 6.60
C SER A 44 8.02 3.38 6.92
N GLY A 45 8.66 2.73 5.95
CA GLY A 45 9.05 1.34 6.08
C GLY A 45 10.21 0.98 5.18
N ILE A 46 10.66 -0.26 5.30
CA ILE A 46 11.72 -0.81 4.46
C ILE A 46 11.12 -1.83 3.50
N TYR A 47 11.28 -1.60 2.19
CA TYR A 47 10.80 -2.51 1.15
C TYR A 47 11.92 -3.39 0.59
N ASN A 48 11.53 -4.53 0.04
CA ASN A 48 12.40 -5.43 -0.67
C ASN A 48 11.72 -5.86 -1.98
N LEU A 49 12.31 -5.47 -3.11
CA LEU A 49 11.78 -5.81 -4.45
C LEU A 49 11.92 -7.28 -4.81
N THR A 50 12.87 -7.98 -4.19
CA THR A 50 13.11 -9.40 -4.46
C THR A 50 12.00 -10.25 -3.85
N SER A 51 11.56 -9.92 -2.63
CA SER A 51 10.43 -10.58 -1.97
C SER A 51 9.09 -9.91 -2.27
N ALA A 52 9.09 -8.72 -2.86
CA ALA A 52 7.90 -7.88 -3.05
C ALA A 52 7.14 -7.64 -1.73
N THR A 53 7.88 -7.32 -0.67
CA THR A 53 7.35 -7.07 0.67
C THR A 53 7.92 -5.78 1.27
N TYR A 54 7.23 -5.18 2.24
CA TYR A 54 7.80 -4.16 3.12
C TYR A 54 7.43 -4.41 4.58
N THR A 55 8.25 -3.91 5.49
CA THR A 55 7.98 -3.83 6.93
C THR A 55 7.96 -2.37 7.37
N SER A 56 7.29 -2.06 8.47
CA SER A 56 7.24 -0.70 9.01
C SER A 56 7.03 -0.75 10.52
N ASP A 57 7.95 -0.11 11.25
CA ASP A 57 7.86 0.01 12.71
C ASP A 57 6.66 0.84 13.16
N ASP A 58 6.10 1.66 12.25
CA ASP A 58 4.91 2.48 12.50
C ASP A 58 3.63 1.62 12.57
N CYS A 59 3.68 0.36 12.11
CA CYS A 59 2.51 -0.50 11.95
C CYS A 59 2.14 -1.30 13.19
N PHE A 60 2.11 -0.72 14.39
CA PHE A 60 1.68 -1.44 15.60
C PHE A 60 0.24 -1.98 15.48
N PRO A 61 -0.06 -3.25 15.84
CA PRO A 61 0.79 -4.26 16.51
C PRO A 61 1.52 -5.25 15.56
N PHE A 62 1.81 -4.81 14.33
CA PHE A 62 2.40 -5.57 13.23
C PHE A 62 3.84 -5.11 12.93
N ASP A 63 4.60 -4.77 13.95
CA ASP A 63 5.95 -4.18 13.90
C ASP A 63 6.98 -5.02 13.10
N ASP A 64 6.74 -6.32 12.91
CA ASP A 64 7.56 -7.23 12.09
C ASP A 64 6.78 -7.90 10.94
N TYR A 65 5.57 -7.43 10.63
CA TYR A 65 4.75 -8.03 9.58
C TYR A 65 5.24 -7.61 8.20
N GLU A 66 5.46 -8.59 7.33
CA GLU A 66 5.79 -8.35 5.93
C GLU A 66 4.50 -8.12 5.12
N PHE A 67 4.24 -6.86 4.78
CA PHE A 67 3.16 -6.48 3.88
C PHE A 67 3.56 -6.80 2.44
N ALA A 68 2.84 -7.72 1.81
CA ALA A 68 3.05 -8.07 0.42
C ALA A 68 2.51 -6.97 -0.51
N PHE A 69 3.22 -6.74 -1.62
CA PHE A 69 2.74 -5.89 -2.69
C PHE A 69 3.03 -6.50 -4.06
N THR A 70 2.24 -6.11 -5.05
CA THR A 70 2.54 -6.35 -6.45
C THR A 70 2.60 -5.01 -7.17
N GLN A 71 3.52 -4.87 -8.11
CA GLN A 71 3.62 -3.67 -8.93
C GLN A 71 3.83 -4.02 -10.39
N THR A 72 3.20 -3.23 -11.25
CA THR A 72 3.39 -3.23 -12.70
C THR A 72 3.85 -1.85 -13.16
N ASP A 73 3.89 -1.63 -14.47
CA ASP A 73 4.27 -0.34 -15.03
C ASP A 73 3.31 0.80 -14.66
N SER A 74 2.07 0.51 -14.25
CA SER A 74 1.05 1.53 -13.99
C SER A 74 0.31 1.39 -12.67
N ILE A 75 0.40 0.23 -12.01
CA ILE A 75 -0.41 -0.09 -10.84
C ILE A 75 0.46 -0.66 -9.72
N LEU A 76 0.22 -0.21 -8.50
CA LEU A 76 0.67 -0.83 -7.26
C LEU A 76 -0.54 -1.41 -6.53
N VAL A 77 -0.47 -2.65 -6.08
CA VAL A 77 -1.45 -3.27 -5.18
C VAL A 77 -0.75 -3.71 -3.91
N ILE A 78 -1.23 -3.24 -2.76
CA ILE A 78 -0.73 -3.64 -1.44
C ILE A 78 -1.78 -4.52 -0.77
N SER A 79 -1.34 -5.63 -0.18
CA SER A 79 -2.20 -6.58 0.53
C SER A 79 -2.04 -6.45 2.03
N TYR A 80 -3.16 -6.29 2.74
CA TYR A 80 -3.25 -6.05 4.18
C TYR A 80 -3.99 -7.20 4.87
N PRO A 81 -3.53 -7.64 6.05
CA PRO A 81 -4.29 -8.60 6.86
C PRO A 81 -5.54 -7.93 7.44
N TYR A 82 -6.73 -8.44 7.11
CA TYR A 82 -8.01 -7.89 7.60
C TYR A 82 -9.08 -9.00 7.73
N ASN A 83 -9.00 -9.83 8.78
CA ASN A 83 -9.86 -11.02 8.96
C ASN A 83 -9.99 -11.87 7.68
N GLY A 84 -8.89 -11.97 6.93
CA GLY A 84 -8.85 -12.25 5.49
C GLY A 84 -7.75 -11.40 4.85
N ILE A 85 -7.84 -11.17 3.54
CA ILE A 85 -6.97 -10.25 2.81
C ILE A 85 -7.81 -9.07 2.34
N SER A 86 -7.31 -7.85 2.56
CA SER A 86 -7.84 -6.64 1.95
C SER A 86 -6.76 -5.96 1.14
N GLU A 87 -7.13 -5.23 0.09
CA GLU A 87 -6.17 -4.67 -0.86
C GLU A 87 -6.40 -3.18 -1.05
N ALA A 88 -5.31 -2.43 -1.26
CA ALA A 88 -5.34 -1.07 -1.77
C ALA A 88 -4.64 -1.03 -3.12
N LYS A 89 -5.28 -0.37 -4.09
CA LYS A 89 -4.77 -0.21 -5.45
C LYS A 89 -4.44 1.26 -5.70
N PHE A 90 -3.22 1.52 -6.16
CA PHE A 90 -2.73 2.84 -6.51
C PHE A 90 -2.35 2.87 -7.98
N LYS A 91 -2.67 3.97 -8.66
CA LYS A 91 -2.22 4.26 -10.02
C LYS A 91 -0.95 5.10 -9.95
N LYS A 92 0.01 4.88 -10.84
CA LYS A 92 1.22 5.72 -10.89
C LYS A 92 0.83 7.15 -11.24
N ILE A 93 1.48 8.11 -10.57
CA ILE A 93 1.21 9.55 -10.75
C ILE A 93 1.39 9.97 -12.21
N ALA A 94 2.41 9.45 -12.90
CA ALA A 94 2.65 9.73 -14.32
C ALA A 94 1.50 9.34 -15.24
N ASP A 95 0.64 8.41 -14.82
CA ASP A 95 -0.50 7.93 -15.61
C ASP A 95 -1.81 8.66 -15.24
N LEU A 96 -1.80 9.58 -14.27
CA LEU A 96 -2.95 10.39 -13.86
C LEU A 96 -3.16 11.63 -14.74
N GLU A 97 -2.14 12.05 -15.49
CA GLU A 97 -2.18 13.24 -16.36
C GLU A 97 -2.68 12.94 -17.79
N GLU A 98 -3.25 11.76 -18.04
CA GLU A 98 -3.80 11.34 -19.34
C GLU A 98 -5.32 11.47 -19.43
#